data_AF-A0A0C9U2K2-F1
#
_entry.id   AF-A0A0C9U2K2-F1
#
_cell.length_a   1.000
_cell.length_b   1.000
_cell.length_c   1.000
_cell.angle_alpha   90.00
_cell.angle_beta   90.00
_cell.angle_gamma   90.00
#
_symmetry.space_group_name_H-M   'P 1'
#
loop_
_entity.id
_entity.type
_entity.pdbx_description
1 polymer ?
#
loop_
_entity_poly.entity_id
_entity_poly.type
_entity_poly.pdbx_seq_one_letter_code
_entity_poly.pdbx_strand_id
1 'polypeptide(L)'
;MNGAWVDNTGDNLTWHDFFRYATAESFFVDQSESYWLQYWDANDLLALLDTWQRGDISQVFHQRGLEKALQGIRARVLLMPSNTDPLFKIEESKIEMSLLPRGELSVINSLWGHFDVVFISRRIAELLN
;
A
#
# COMPACT_ATOMS: atom_id res chain seq x y z
N MET A 1 -2.10 21.60 -16.86
CA MET A 1 -2.77 21.13 -15.62
C MET A 1 -1.84 21.46 -14.47
N ASN A 2 -2.06 22.61 -13.82
CA ASN A 2 -1.26 23.05 -12.68
C ASN A 2 -1.92 22.51 -11.40
N GLY A 3 -1.61 21.26 -11.05
CA GLY A 3 -2.00 20.69 -9.77
C GLY A 3 -1.03 21.21 -8.70
N ALA A 4 -1.50 22.13 -7.86
CA ALA A 4 -0.79 22.54 -6.65
C ALA A 4 -0.77 21.35 -5.67
N TRP A 5 0.43 21.05 -5.19
CA TRP A 5 0.75 20.00 -4.23
C TRP A 5 0.62 20.59 -2.85
N VAL A 6 -0.24 20.05 -2.00
CA VAL A 6 -0.28 20.47 -0.59
C VAL A 6 0.23 19.28 0.22
N ASP A 7 1.48 19.36 0.64
CA ASP A 7 1.88 18.60 1.83
C ASP A 7 1.29 19.29 3.08
N ASN A 8 1.20 18.58 4.20
CA ASN A 8 0.64 19.13 5.45
C ASN A 8 1.54 20.19 6.12
N THR A 9 2.57 20.72 5.44
CA THR A 9 3.41 21.82 5.90
C THR A 9 3.06 23.16 5.26
N GLY A 10 2.20 23.16 4.23
CA GLY A 10 1.74 24.37 3.55
C GLY A 10 2.67 24.85 2.43
N ASP A 11 3.70 24.06 2.10
CA ASP A 11 4.63 24.35 1.02
C ASP A 11 4.22 23.63 -0.28
N ASN A 12 4.17 24.37 -1.39
CA ASN A 12 3.86 23.84 -2.72
C ASN A 12 5.10 23.13 -3.31
N LEU A 13 5.41 21.92 -2.86
CA LEU A 13 6.48 21.11 -3.45
C LEU A 13 6.00 20.39 -4.71
N THR A 14 6.55 20.72 -5.87
CA THR A 14 6.26 20.00 -7.12
C THR A 14 7.01 18.65 -7.16
N TRP A 15 6.62 17.71 -8.05
CA TRP A 15 7.41 16.49 -8.30
C TRP A 15 8.89 16.78 -8.58
N HIS A 16 9.20 17.93 -9.20
CA HIS A 16 10.57 18.39 -9.43
C HIS A 16 11.32 18.65 -8.12
N ASP A 17 10.64 19.21 -7.13
CA ASP A 17 11.25 19.56 -5.84
C ASP A 17 11.47 18.31 -4.96
N PHE A 18 10.53 17.36 -5.01
CA PHE A 18 10.59 16.14 -4.18
C PHE A 18 11.52 15.06 -4.77
N PHE A 19 11.40 14.77 -6.08
CA PHE A 19 12.16 13.69 -6.72
C PHE A 19 13.35 14.17 -7.57
N ARG A 20 13.52 15.49 -7.77
CA ARG A 20 14.65 16.09 -8.52
C ARG A 20 14.74 15.69 -10.00
N TYR A 21 13.63 15.34 -10.65
CA TYR A 21 13.58 15.06 -12.09
C TYR A 21 13.14 16.27 -12.90
N ALA A 22 13.65 16.44 -14.11
CA ALA A 22 13.32 17.58 -14.98
C ALA A 22 11.96 17.44 -15.70
N THR A 23 11.48 16.22 -15.91
CA THR A 23 10.17 15.92 -16.53
C THR A 23 9.53 14.68 -15.91
N ALA A 24 8.21 14.56 -15.99
CA ALA A 24 7.49 13.35 -15.56
C ALA A 24 7.95 12.10 -16.34
N GLU A 25 8.24 12.25 -17.63
CA GLU A 25 8.78 11.16 -18.46
C GLU A 25 10.15 10.69 -17.96
N SER A 26 11.07 11.61 -17.66
CA SER A 26 12.40 11.24 -17.11
C SER A 26 12.27 10.53 -15.77
N PHE A 27 11.34 10.98 -14.92
CA PHE A 27 11.01 10.27 -13.69
C PHE A 27 10.52 8.85 -13.97
N PHE A 28 9.56 8.66 -14.88
CA PHE A 28 9.03 7.32 -15.17
C PHE A 28 10.09 6.40 -15.78
N VAL A 29 10.87 6.84 -16.76
CA VAL A 29 11.90 6.00 -17.39
C VAL A 29 12.96 5.59 -16.35
N ASP A 30 13.43 6.53 -15.54
CA ASP A 30 14.50 6.27 -14.59
C ASP A 30 14.03 5.45 -13.38
N GLN A 31 12.85 5.75 -12.81
CA GLN A 31 12.30 5.00 -11.68
C GLN A 31 11.64 3.68 -12.07
N SER A 32 11.21 3.52 -13.32
CA SER A 32 10.66 2.25 -13.81
C SER A 32 11.72 1.46 -14.56
N GLU A 33 11.75 1.51 -15.89
CA GLU A 33 12.54 0.61 -16.73
C GLU A 33 14.01 0.54 -16.33
N SER A 34 14.67 1.68 -16.17
CA SER A 34 16.09 1.71 -15.80
C SER A 34 16.34 1.08 -14.44
N TYR A 35 15.51 1.37 -13.43
CA TYR A 35 15.68 0.83 -12.09
C TYR A 35 15.41 -0.68 -12.03
N TRP A 36 14.30 -1.15 -12.62
CA TRP A 36 13.96 -2.57 -12.63
C TRP A 36 14.98 -3.39 -13.43
N LEU A 37 15.41 -2.90 -14.60
CA LEU A 37 16.39 -3.62 -15.43
C LEU A 37 17.80 -3.64 -14.83
N GLN A 38 18.19 -2.62 -14.07
CA GLN A 38 19.55 -2.53 -13.51
C GLN A 38 19.69 -3.24 -12.16
N TYR A 39 18.64 -3.25 -11.33
CA TYR A 39 18.75 -3.67 -9.93
C TYR A 39 17.92 -4.90 -9.56
N TRP A 40 17.06 -5.40 -10.44
CA TRP A 40 16.21 -6.55 -10.15
C TRP A 40 16.52 -7.72 -11.07
N ASP A 41 16.66 -8.92 -10.49
CA ASP A 41 16.74 -10.15 -11.26
C ASP A 41 15.35 -10.57 -11.76
N ALA A 42 15.27 -11.05 -13.00
CA ALA A 42 14.01 -11.43 -13.61
C ALA A 42 13.36 -12.65 -12.93
N ASN A 43 14.15 -13.62 -12.45
CA ASN A 43 13.61 -14.78 -11.75
C ASN A 43 13.10 -14.40 -10.35
N ASP A 44 13.78 -13.46 -9.67
CA ASP A 44 13.30 -12.92 -8.39
C ASP A 44 11.96 -12.22 -8.56
N LEU A 45 11.78 -11.44 -9.64
CA LEU A 45 10.50 -10.81 -9.97
C LEU A 45 9.39 -11.85 -10.23
N LEU A 46 9.69 -12.93 -10.95
CA LEU A 46 8.73 -14.01 -11.17
C LEU A 46 8.37 -14.73 -9.86
N ALA A 47 9.34 -14.95 -8.98
CA ALA A 47 9.10 -15.56 -7.67
C ALA A 47 8.23 -14.67 -6.77
N LEU A 48 8.46 -13.36 -6.77
CA LEU A 48 7.62 -12.39 -6.04
C LEU A 48 6.20 -12.34 -6.60
N LEU A 49 6.05 -12.36 -7.92
CA LEU A 49 4.73 -12.39 -8.57
C LEU A 49 3.98 -13.68 -8.24
N ASP A 50 4.62 -14.84 -8.33
CA ASP A 50 4.01 -16.12 -7.98
C ASP A 50 3.59 -16.15 -6.50
N THR A 51 4.42 -15.59 -5.62
CA THR A 51 4.09 -15.42 -4.19
C THR A 51 2.85 -14.56 -4.01
N TRP A 52 2.76 -13.42 -4.71
CA TRP A 52 1.60 -12.53 -4.63
C TRP A 52 0.33 -13.20 -5.16
N GLN A 53 0.40 -13.84 -6.33
CA GLN A 53 -0.75 -14.53 -6.94
C GLN A 53 -1.29 -15.68 -6.08
N ARG A 54 -0.43 -16.32 -5.27
CA ARG A 54 -0.80 -17.40 -4.37
C ARG A 54 -1.15 -16.94 -2.96
N GLY A 55 -1.22 -15.64 -2.71
CA GLY A 55 -1.52 -15.07 -1.38
C GLY A 55 -2.92 -15.44 -0.89
N ASP A 56 -3.04 -16.50 -0.08
CA ASP A 56 -4.30 -16.96 0.50
C ASP A 56 -4.08 -17.53 1.91
N ILE A 57 -4.46 -16.74 2.92
CA ILE A 57 -4.33 -17.13 4.33
C ILE A 57 -5.28 -18.25 4.75
N SER A 58 -6.30 -18.57 3.96
CA SER A 58 -7.22 -19.66 4.30
C SER A 58 -6.55 -21.03 4.21
N GLN A 59 -5.50 -21.16 3.40
CA GLN A 59 -4.77 -22.42 3.22
C GLN A 59 -3.97 -22.82 4.46
N VAL A 60 -3.52 -21.85 5.26
CA VAL A 60 -2.72 -22.11 6.47
C VAL A 60 -3.60 -22.36 7.71
N PHE A 61 -4.86 -21.92 7.71
CA PHE A 61 -5.76 -22.07 8.86
C PHE A 61 -6.74 -23.25 8.70
N HIS A 62 -6.19 -24.46 8.73
CA HIS A 62 -6.96 -25.71 8.63
C HIS A 62 -7.88 -25.81 7.38
N GLN A 63 -7.63 -25.00 6.34
CA GLN A 63 -8.44 -24.92 5.13
C GLN A 63 -9.93 -24.65 5.41
N ARG A 64 -10.23 -23.85 6.44
CA ARG A 64 -11.62 -23.54 6.87
C ARG A 64 -12.23 -22.30 6.19
N GLY A 65 -11.59 -21.79 5.14
CA GLY A 65 -12.01 -20.60 4.41
C GLY A 65 -11.50 -19.29 5.03
N LEU A 66 -11.58 -18.22 4.23
CA LEU A 66 -11.03 -16.89 4.56
C LEU A 66 -11.62 -16.30 5.84
N GLU A 67 -12.95 -16.40 6.03
CA GLU A 67 -13.62 -15.88 7.23
C GLU A 67 -13.07 -16.46 8.52
N LYS A 68 -12.87 -17.79 8.55
CA LYS A 68 -12.33 -18.46 9.74
C LYS A 68 -10.86 -18.14 9.98
N ALA A 69 -10.08 -17.96 8.91
CA ALA A 69 -8.70 -17.52 9.01
C ALA A 69 -8.61 -16.11 9.64
N LEU A 70 -9.39 -15.15 9.13
CA LEU A 70 -9.43 -13.78 9.66
C LEU A 70 -9.93 -13.73 11.11
N GLN A 71 -11.01 -14.46 11.43
CA GLN A 71 -11.52 -14.58 12.81
C GLN A 71 -10.51 -15.23 13.77
N GLY A 72 -9.58 -16.02 13.24
CA GLY A 72 -8.51 -16.67 14.01
C GLY A 72 -7.38 -15.73 14.43
N ILE A 73 -7.28 -14.54 13.83
CA ILE A 73 -6.19 -13.58 14.11
C ILE A 73 -6.39 -12.95 15.49
N ARG A 74 -5.42 -13.19 16.38
CA ARG A 74 -5.43 -12.68 17.78
C ARG A 74 -4.67 -11.38 17.97
N ALA A 75 -3.77 -11.04 17.04
CA ALA A 75 -3.02 -9.80 17.06
C ALA A 75 -3.97 -8.60 16.90
N ARG A 76 -3.57 -7.43 17.43
CA ARG A 76 -4.22 -6.16 17.08
C ARG A 76 -3.85 -5.82 15.64
N VAL A 77 -4.83 -5.50 14.82
CA VAL A 77 -4.63 -5.17 13.41
C VAL A 77 -5.07 -3.74 13.17
N LEU A 78 -4.17 -2.93 12.59
CA LEU A 78 -4.50 -1.62 12.04
C LEU A 78 -4.43 -1.75 10.52
N LEU A 79 -5.59 -1.73 9.85
CA LEU A 79 -5.68 -1.81 8.40
C LEU A 79 -5.79 -0.39 7.83
N MET A 80 -4.88 -0.05 6.92
CA MET A 80 -4.74 1.31 6.39
C MET A 80 -4.80 1.34 4.86
N PRO A 81 -5.96 1.09 4.24
CA PRO A 81 -6.09 1.19 2.79
C PRO A 81 -6.08 2.66 2.36
N SER A 82 -5.56 2.93 1.16
CA SER A 82 -5.72 4.23 0.51
C SER A 82 -7.02 4.28 -0.30
N ASN A 83 -7.70 5.43 -0.29
CA ASN A 83 -8.97 5.62 -1.00
C ASN A 83 -8.84 5.75 -2.52
N THR A 84 -7.63 5.98 -3.02
CA THR A 84 -7.34 6.08 -4.45
C THR A 84 -6.51 4.91 -4.97
N ASP A 85 -6.27 3.87 -4.16
CA ASP A 85 -5.56 2.67 -4.62
C ASP A 85 -6.44 1.86 -5.60
N PRO A 86 -6.01 1.67 -6.86
CA PRO A 86 -6.78 0.91 -7.83
C PRO A 86 -6.64 -0.61 -7.66
N LEU A 87 -5.59 -1.08 -6.97
CA LEU A 87 -5.26 -2.48 -6.76
C LEU A 87 -5.92 -3.04 -5.49
N PHE A 88 -5.97 -2.25 -4.41
CA PHE A 88 -6.50 -2.66 -3.11
C PHE A 88 -7.66 -1.77 -2.67
N LYS A 89 -8.89 -2.22 -2.96
CA LYS A 89 -10.08 -1.39 -2.73
C LYS A 89 -10.49 -1.33 -1.26
N ILE A 90 -11.03 -0.17 -0.85
CA ILE A 90 -11.55 0.02 0.51
C ILE A 90 -12.70 -0.93 0.81
N GLU A 91 -13.55 -1.22 -0.17
CA GLU A 91 -14.72 -2.09 -0.01
C GLU A 91 -14.31 -3.50 0.44
N GLU A 92 -13.25 -4.04 -0.15
CA GLU A 92 -12.69 -5.35 0.22
C GLU A 92 -12.08 -5.28 1.63
N SER A 93 -11.32 -4.22 1.92
CA SER A 93 -10.75 -3.98 3.26
C SER A 93 -11.82 -3.90 4.36
N LYS A 94 -13.00 -3.31 4.06
CA LYS A 94 -14.12 -3.24 5.01
C LYS A 94 -14.73 -4.60 5.29
N ILE A 95 -14.82 -5.46 4.28
CA ILE A 95 -15.30 -6.84 4.43
C ILE A 95 -14.34 -7.61 5.34
N GLU A 96 -13.04 -7.57 5.05
CA GLU A 96 -12.03 -8.24 5.88
C GLU A 96 -12.00 -7.70 7.32
N MET A 97 -12.10 -6.38 7.49
CA MET A 97 -12.15 -5.74 8.80
C MET A 97 -13.33 -6.22 9.64
N SER A 98 -14.49 -6.46 9.02
CA SER A 98 -15.68 -6.96 9.74
C SER A 98 -15.48 -8.36 10.34
N LEU A 99 -14.48 -9.10 9.87
CA LEU A 99 -14.14 -10.45 10.31
C LEU A 99 -12.99 -10.49 11.32
N LEU A 100 -12.27 -9.38 11.48
CA LEU A 100 -11.14 -9.25 12.41
C LEU A 100 -11.64 -8.90 13.82
N PRO A 101 -11.43 -9.78 14.84
CA PRO A 101 -11.95 -9.52 16.19
C PRO A 101 -11.33 -8.31 16.90
N ARG A 102 -10.13 -7.90 16.46
CA ARG A 102 -9.33 -6.82 17.06
C ARG A 102 -8.73 -5.93 15.97
N GLY A 103 -9.58 -5.56 15.00
CA GLY A 103 -9.21 -4.72 13.89
C GLY A 103 -9.64 -3.26 14.08
N GLU A 104 -8.84 -2.35 13.54
CA GLU A 104 -9.17 -0.94 13.38
C GLU A 104 -8.88 -0.52 11.93
N LEU A 105 -9.85 0.15 11.29
CA LEU A 105 -9.71 0.66 9.93
C LEU A 105 -9.34 2.14 9.96
N SER A 106 -8.23 2.50 9.32
CA SER A 106 -7.77 3.88 9.21
C SER A 106 -7.47 4.21 7.76
N VAL A 107 -8.50 4.66 7.03
CA VAL A 107 -8.39 4.99 5.61
C VAL A 107 -7.44 6.17 5.40
N ILE A 108 -6.48 6.01 4.50
CA ILE A 108 -5.60 7.07 4.03
C ILE A 108 -6.31 7.82 2.90
N ASN A 109 -6.56 9.11 3.11
CA ASN A 109 -7.15 9.98 2.10
C ASN A 109 -6.06 10.74 1.38
N SER A 110 -5.74 10.31 0.17
CA SER A 110 -4.62 10.85 -0.59
C SER A 110 -4.82 10.58 -2.09
N LEU A 111 -4.10 11.33 -2.93
CA LEU A 111 -4.09 11.15 -4.37
C LEU A 111 -3.06 10.13 -4.87
N TRP A 112 -2.21 9.64 -3.96
CA TRP A 112 -1.06 8.80 -4.32
C TRP A 112 -1.38 7.30 -4.39
N GLY A 113 -2.57 6.90 -3.91
CA GLY A 113 -3.06 5.54 -3.98
C GLY A 113 -2.08 4.54 -3.36
N HIS A 114 -1.62 3.59 -4.17
CA HIS A 114 -0.71 2.54 -3.73
C HIS A 114 0.62 3.04 -3.13
N PHE A 115 1.08 4.24 -3.52
CA PHE A 115 2.34 4.80 -3.06
C PHE A 115 2.24 5.59 -1.74
N ASP A 116 1.08 5.56 -1.07
CA ASP A 116 0.81 6.25 0.20
C ASP A 116 1.58 5.74 1.42
N VAL A 117 2.49 4.78 1.23
CA VAL A 117 3.31 4.19 2.28
C VAL A 117 4.10 5.22 3.11
N VAL A 118 4.30 6.43 2.58
CA VAL A 118 4.99 7.55 3.23
C VAL A 118 4.15 8.19 4.36
N PHE A 119 2.82 8.01 4.38
CA PHE A 119 1.93 8.64 5.36
C PHE A 119 1.54 7.73 6.54
N ILE A 120 2.10 6.53 6.60
CA ILE A 120 1.72 5.48 7.56
C ILE A 120 2.20 5.77 8.99
N SER A 121 3.35 6.45 9.16
CA SER A 121 4.06 6.57 10.44
C SER A 121 3.24 7.20 11.57
N ARG A 122 2.37 8.18 11.26
CA ARG A 122 1.58 8.90 12.26
C ARG A 122 0.56 7.98 12.93
N ARG A 123 -0.12 7.13 12.15
CA ARG A 123 -1.19 6.28 12.68
C ARG A 123 -0.65 5.08 13.43
N ILE A 124 0.50 4.56 13.02
CA ILE A 124 1.20 3.50 13.76
C ILE A 124 1.52 3.96 15.19
N ALA A 125 2.01 5.19 15.36
CA ALA A 125 2.34 5.73 16.69
C ALA A 125 1.13 5.77 17.64
N GLU A 126 -0.08 6.01 17.12
CA GLU A 126 -1.32 6.00 17.90
C GLU A 126 -1.77 4.59 18.29
N LEU A 127 -1.51 3.57 17.47
CA LEU A 127 -1.83 2.17 17.79
C LEU A 127 -0.93 1.58 18.89
N LEU A 128 0.34 2.01 18.90
CA LEU A 128 1.38 1.50 19.79
C LEU A 128 1.32 2.09 21.22
N ASN A 129 0.57 3.18 21.40
CA ASN A 129 0.27 3.79 22.70
C ASN A 129 -1.03 3.25 23.30
#